data_AF-A0A2H3E381-F1
#
_entry.id   AF-A0A2H3E381-F1
#
_cell.length_a   1.000
_cell.length_b   1.000
_cell.length_c   1.000
_cell.angle_alpha   90.00
_cell.angle_beta   90.00
_cell.angle_gamma   90.00
#
_symmetry.space_group_name_H-M   'P 1'
#
loop_
_entity.id
_entity.type
_entity.pdbx_description
1 polymer ?
#
loop_
_entity_poly.entity_id
_entity_poly.type
_entity_poly.pdbx_seq_one_letter_code
_entity_poly.pdbx_strand_id
1 'polypeptide(L)' 'EFINRYRDEEIKAGHFLEPFGPDLLPGMYSTPVHAVLKPHSDDFHMVSNMSAGSYAPNQMICHSDIASSCLDCLHTL' A
#
# COMPACT_ATOMS: atom_id res chain seq x y z
N GLU A 1 -2.19 2.54 -16.79
CA GLU A 1 -1.96 4.00 -16.83
C GLU A 1 -2.19 4.67 -15.47
N PHE A 2 -3.34 4.47 -14.81
CA PHE A 2 -3.69 5.04 -13.49
C PHE A 2 -2.55 5.00 -12.45
N ILE A 3 -1.97 3.82 -12.19
CA ILE A 3 -0.93 3.65 -11.15
C ILE A 3 0.30 4.50 -11.41
N ASN A 4 0.73 4.61 -12.67
CA ASN A 4 1.91 5.40 -13.02
C ASN A 4 1.65 6.89 -12.79
N ARG A 5 0.47 7.39 -13.22
CA ARG A 5 0.07 8.78 -12.97
C ARG A 5 -0.05 9.08 -11.47
N TYR A 6 -0.70 8.19 -10.73
CA TYR A 6 -0.85 8.33 -9.27
C TYR A 6 0.51 8.39 -8.58
N ARG A 7 1.44 7.48 -8.93
CA ARG A 7 2.83 7.52 -8.45
C ARG A 7 3.47 8.88 -8.70
N ASP A 8 3.35 9.41 -9.91
CA ASP A 8 4.01 10.67 -10.29
C ASP A 8 3.42 11.86 -9.51
N GLU A 9 2.10 11.85 -9.26
CA GLU A 9 1.41 12.84 -8.42
C GLU A 9 1.88 12.77 -6.96
N GLU A 10 2.01 11.57 -6.39
CA GLU A 10 2.49 11.35 -5.01
C GLU A 10 3.98 11.70 -4.84
N ILE A 11 4.81 11.45 -5.87
CA ILE A 11 6.21 11.92 -5.89
C ILE A 11 6.24 13.45 -5.89
N LYS A 12 5.42 14.09 -6.72
CA LYS A 12 5.33 15.56 -6.79
C LYS A 12 4.82 16.16 -5.47
N ALA A 13 3.93 15.46 -4.78
CA ALA A 13 3.44 15.84 -3.46
C ALA A 13 4.46 15.60 -2.33
N GLY A 14 5.55 14.88 -2.60
CA GLY A 14 6.58 14.52 -1.62
C GLY A 14 6.17 13.38 -0.68
N HIS A 15 5.11 12.64 -1.01
CA HIS A 15 4.69 11.46 -0.25
C HIS A 15 5.49 10.22 -0.64
N PHE A 16 5.82 10.09 -1.93
CA PHE A 16 6.71 9.05 -2.44
C PHE A 16 8.06 9.64 -2.83
N LEU A 17 9.09 8.79 -2.73
CA LEU A 17 10.42 9.09 -3.24
C LEU A 17 10.58 8.54 -4.65
N GLU A 18 11.57 9.05 -5.36
CA GLU A 18 11.99 8.47 -6.64
C GLU A 18 12.41 7.00 -6.47
N PRO A 19 12.22 6.17 -7.52
CA PRO A 19 12.54 4.75 -7.45
C PRO A 19 14.02 4.53 -7.14
N PHE A 20 14.30 3.63 -6.19
CA PHE A 20 15.65 3.28 -5.76
C PHE A 20 16.45 2.45 -6.80
N GLY A 21 15.81 2.05 -7.89
CA GLY A 21 16.38 1.16 -8.91
C GLY A 21 15.69 -0.21 -8.95
N PRO A 22 16.13 -1.11 -9.83
CA PRO A 22 15.56 -2.46 -9.95
C PRO A 22 15.97 -3.37 -8.78
N ASP A 23 17.09 -3.06 -8.13
CA ASP A 23 17.66 -3.86 -7.06
C ASP A 23 17.23 -3.31 -5.70
N LEU A 24 16.61 -4.15 -4.89
CA LEU A 24 16.25 -3.83 -3.51
C LEU A 24 17.49 -3.85 -2.62
N LEU A 25 17.67 -2.82 -1.80
CA LEU A 25 18.70 -2.82 -0.75
C LEU A 25 18.31 -3.79 0.38
N PRO A 26 19.28 -4.26 1.18
CA PRO A 26 18.99 -5.10 2.33
C PRO A 26 17.94 -4.47 3.26
N GLY A 27 16.89 -5.22 3.56
CA GLY A 27 15.76 -4.77 4.40
C GLY A 27 14.62 -4.06 3.64
N MET A 28 14.76 -3.85 2.33
CA MET A 28 13.65 -3.37 1.49
C MET A 28 12.78 -4.53 1.00
N TYR A 29 11.49 -4.27 0.86
CA TYR A 29 10.51 -5.20 0.33
C TYR A 29 9.72 -4.51 -0.77
N SER A 30 9.36 -5.28 -1.81
CA SER A 30 8.44 -4.84 -2.83
C SER A 30 7.08 -5.50 -2.61
N THR A 31 6.03 -4.69 -2.55
CA THR A 31 4.65 -5.17 -2.43
C THR A 31 3.92 -4.92 -3.74
N PRO A 32 3.17 -5.89 -4.28
CA PRO A 32 2.40 -5.66 -5.49
C PRO A 32 1.30 -4.62 -5.23
N VAL A 33 1.11 -3.75 -6.21
CA VAL A 33 0.14 -2.66 -6.17
C VAL A 33 -0.89 -2.86 -7.28
N HIS A 34 -2.16 -2.64 -6.97
CA HIS A 34 -3.28 -2.83 -7.87
C HIS A 34 -4.14 -1.57 -7.97
N ALA A 35 -4.75 -1.36 -9.13
CA ALA A 35 -5.81 -0.37 -9.30
C ALA A 35 -7.16 -1.06 -9.11
N VAL A 36 -7.98 -0.56 -8.20
CA VAL A 36 -9.33 -1.09 -7.91
C VAL A 36 -10.35 0.02 -8.16
N LEU A 37 -11.45 -0.29 -8.85
CA LEU A 37 -12.52 0.68 -9.07
C LEU A 37 -13.12 1.13 -7.74
N LYS A 38 -13.43 2.42 -7.63
CA LYS A 38 -14.22 2.92 -6.50
C LYS A 38 -15.63 2.34 -6.58
N PRO A 39 -16.25 1.96 -5.46
CA PRO A 39 -17.68 1.70 -5.44
C PRO A 39 -18.44 2.91 -6.00
N HIS A 40 -19.35 2.68 -6.96
CA HIS A 40 -20.22 3.70 -7.55
C HIS A 40 -19.52 4.86 -8.30
N SER A 41 -18.27 4.67 -8.73
CA SER A 41 -17.57 5.65 -9.58
C SER A 41 -16.67 4.93 -10.60
N ASP A 42 -16.41 5.60 -11.71
CA ASP A 42 -15.48 5.14 -12.76
C ASP A 42 -14.01 5.42 -12.40
N ASP A 43 -13.76 6.08 -11.26
CA ASP A 43 -12.42 6.32 -10.74
C ASP A 43 -11.80 5.05 -10.12
N PHE A 44 -10.48 5.10 -9.91
CA PHE A 44 -9.73 4.03 -9.26
C PHE A 44 -9.14 4.47 -7.91
N HIS A 45 -8.90 3.50 -7.03
CA HIS A 45 -8.00 3.57 -5.88
C HIS A 45 -6.77 2.72 -6.12
N MET A 46 -5.62 3.19 -5.63
CA MET A 46 -4.42 2.36 -5.51
C MET A 46 -4.51 1.51 -4.24
N VAL A 47 -4.28 0.20 -4.36
CA VAL A 47 -4.26 -0.73 -3.23
C VAL A 47 -2.93 -1.47 -3.23
N SER A 48 -2.17 -1.33 -2.14
CA SER A 48 -0.99 -2.16 -1.88
C SER A 48 -1.42 -3.47 -1.25
N ASN A 49 -1.09 -4.59 -1.89
CA ASN A 49 -1.38 -5.91 -1.33
C ASN A 49 -0.26 -6.32 -0.36
N MET A 50 -0.44 -5.94 0.90
CA MET A 50 0.51 -6.17 1.99
C MET A 50 0.54 -7.63 2.49
N SER A 51 -0.27 -8.52 1.90
CA SER A 51 -0.36 -9.94 2.26
C SER A 51 0.10 -10.87 1.13
N ALA A 52 0.57 -10.33 0.00
CA ALA A 52 1.00 -11.13 -1.15
C ALA A 52 2.47 -11.59 -1.03
N GLY A 53 2.69 -12.89 -1.19
CA GLY A 53 4.02 -13.50 -1.22
C GLY A 53 4.53 -13.99 0.13
N SER A 54 5.63 -14.73 0.12
CA SER A 54 6.20 -15.36 1.32
C SER A 54 6.83 -14.37 2.31
N TYR A 55 7.19 -13.17 1.84
CA TYR A 55 7.78 -12.10 2.65
C TYR A 55 6.85 -10.89 2.72
N ALA A 56 5.53 -11.15 2.77
CA ALA A 56 4.53 -10.10 2.84
C ALA A 56 4.61 -9.36 4.18
N PRO A 57 4.56 -8.01 4.23
CA PRO A 57 4.64 -7.24 5.46
C PRO A 57 3.67 -7.70 6.55
N ASN A 58 2.43 -8.01 6.19
CA ASN A 58 1.41 -8.45 7.15
C ASN A 58 1.72 -9.82 7.79
N GLN A 59 2.64 -10.61 7.23
CA GLN A 59 3.12 -11.86 7.82
C GLN A 59 4.36 -11.67 8.70
N MET A 60 5.06 -10.54 8.57
CA MET A 60 6.29 -10.24 9.30
C MET A 60 6.05 -9.37 10.54
N ILE A 61 4.93 -8.64 10.58
CA ILE A 61 4.52 -7.84 11.74
C ILE A 61 3.94 -8.78 12.80
N CYS A 62 4.49 -8.75 14.01
CA CYS A 62 3.99 -9.56 15.10
C CYS A 62 2.63 -9.04 15.57
N HIS A 63 1.65 -9.92 15.71
CA HIS A 63 0.30 -9.55 16.15
C HIS A 63 0.27 -8.89 17.53
N SER A 64 1.23 -9.20 18.42
CA SER A 64 1.36 -8.55 19.73
C SER A 64 1.65 -7.06 19.63
N ASP A 65 2.26 -6.63 18.53
CA ASP A 65 2.72 -5.26 18.33
C ASP A 65 1.64 -4.40 17.65
N ILE A 66 0.55 -5.03 17.20
CA ILE A 66 -0.63 -4.37 16.63
C ILE A 66 -1.52 -3.94 17.80
N ALA A 67 -1.33 -2.70 18.27
CA ALA A 67 -2.27 -2.04 19.19
C ALA A 67 -3.56 -1.68 18.44
N SER A 68 -4.47 -2.64 18.29
CA SER A 68 -5.71 -2.40 17.55
C SER A 68 -6.74 -1.63 18.40
N SER A 69 -7.19 -0.49 17.90
CA SER A 69 -8.63 -0.27 17.86
C SER A 69 -9.16 -1.01 16.63
N CYS A 70 -10.14 -1.90 16.81
CA CYS A 70 -10.80 -2.56 15.68
C CYS A 70 -11.37 -1.48 14.73
N LEU A 71 -10.80 -1.33 13.53
CA LEU A 71 -11.26 -0.32 12.57
C LEU A 71 -12.67 -0.64 12.06
N ASP A 72 -13.08 -1.91 12.08
CA ASP A 72 -14.46 -2.32 11.75
C ASP A 72 -15.49 -1.82 12.77
N CYS A 73 -15.04 -1.50 14.00
CA CYS A 73 -15.90 -0.90 15.04
C CYS A 73 -16.01 0.63 14.91
N LEU A 74 -15.30 1.28 13.97
CA LEU A 74 -15.29 2.75 13.86
C LEU A 74 -16.59 3.33 13.28
N HIS A 75 -17.55 2.48 12.88
CA HIS A 75 -18.86 2.92 12.38
C HIS A 75 -19.82 3.38 13.49
N THR A 76 -19.43 3.25 14.77
CA THR A 76 -20.26 3.52 15.96
C THR A 76 -19.82 4.74 16.77
N LEU A 77 -18.96 5.61 16.23
CA LEU A 77 -18.58 6.88 16.87
C LEU A 77 -19.32 8.08 16.29
#